data_AF-A0A969P792-F1
#
_entry.id   AF-A0A969P792-F1
#
_cell.length_a   1.000
_cell.length_b   1.000
_cell.length_c   1.000
_cell.angle_alpha   90.00
_cell.angle_beta   90.00
_cell.angle_gamma   90.00
#
_symmetry.space_group_name_H-M   'P 1'
#
loop_
_entity.id
_entity.type
_entity.pdbx_description
1 polymer ?
#
loop_
_entity_poly.entity_id
_entity_poly.type
_entity_poly.pdbx_seq_one_letter_code
_entity_poly.pdbx_strand_id
1 'polypeptide(L)'
;MPALTPTAELRSDDPFVTIQSALSTSGLTIPPEARGAYQDLPVDPIPLRLYAATWFLTTTDDSPEWTLLLVLGTVSGESLPFGVGLQVQVAGELLDRQSVETAVPYLYVHVIGNLNEQFWSGIRLPTGEIVELSPFTFNVNDS
;
A
#
# COMPACT_ATOMS: atom_id res chain seq x y z
N MET A 1 21.46 39.43 -3.51
CA MET A 1 20.07 39.02 -3.81
C MET A 1 19.96 37.53 -3.50
N PRO A 2 19.07 37.05 -2.63
CA PRO A 2 18.87 35.62 -2.45
C PRO A 2 17.78 35.13 -3.42
N ALA A 3 18.10 34.14 -4.24
CA ALA A 3 17.10 33.35 -4.95
C ALA A 3 17.00 32.00 -4.21
N LEU A 4 15.76 31.65 -3.86
CA LEU A 4 15.38 30.49 -3.09
C LEU A 4 15.84 29.23 -3.81
N THR A 5 16.78 28.49 -3.22
CA THR A 5 16.97 27.07 -3.54
C THR A 5 15.64 26.36 -3.30
N PRO A 6 15.15 25.53 -4.24
CA PRO A 6 14.16 24.52 -3.91
C PRO A 6 14.87 23.50 -3.01
N THR A 7 14.91 23.81 -1.72
CA THR A 7 15.10 22.80 -0.70
C THR A 7 13.84 21.96 -0.78
N ALA A 8 13.86 20.90 -1.59
CA ALA A 8 13.06 19.73 -1.30
C ALA A 8 13.58 19.23 0.04
N GLU A 9 13.08 19.86 1.10
CA GLU A 9 13.22 19.39 2.47
C GLU A 9 12.66 17.97 2.43
N LEU A 10 13.57 17.01 2.45
CA LEU A 10 13.32 15.62 2.79
C LEU A 10 12.75 15.67 4.21
N ARG A 11 11.45 15.96 4.34
CA ARG A 11 10.79 16.05 5.64
C ARG A 11 10.94 14.66 6.24
N SER A 12 11.70 14.60 7.32
CA SER A 12 12.08 13.37 8.02
C SER A 12 10.92 12.75 8.82
N ASP A 13 9.70 12.95 8.32
CA ASP A 13 8.42 12.44 8.82
C ASP A 13 7.59 11.93 7.63
N ASP A 14 8.24 11.38 6.61
CA ASP A 14 7.55 10.58 5.60
C ASP A 14 7.30 9.20 6.21
N PRO A 15 6.07 8.89 6.68
CA PRO A 15 5.78 7.58 7.29
C PRO A 15 6.05 6.41 6.31
N PHE A 16 6.16 6.73 5.03
CA PHE A 16 6.54 5.82 3.97
C PHE A 16 8.00 5.30 4.11
N VAL A 17 8.94 6.09 4.64
CA VAL A 17 10.34 5.65 4.83
C VAL A 17 10.47 4.62 5.95
N THR A 18 9.66 4.78 7.01
CA THR A 18 9.57 3.84 8.13
C THR A 18 8.99 2.51 7.66
N ILE A 19 7.96 2.55 6.83
CA ILE A 19 7.36 1.34 6.25
C ILE A 19 8.27 0.68 5.23
N GLN A 20 8.95 1.43 4.37
CA GLN A 20 9.96 0.86 3.46
C GLN A 20 11.02 0.07 4.24
N SER A 21 11.51 0.62 5.35
CA SER A 21 12.49 -0.05 6.21
C SER A 21 11.91 -1.32 6.85
N ALA A 22 10.68 -1.25 7.38
CA ALA A 22 9.99 -2.40 7.99
C ALA A 22 9.70 -3.54 6.99
N LEU A 23 9.34 -3.19 5.76
CA LEU A 23 9.08 -4.14 4.68
C LEU A 23 10.37 -4.76 4.13
N SER A 24 11.45 -3.99 4.06
CA SER A 24 12.78 -4.49 3.69
C SER A 24 13.23 -5.59 4.66
N THR A 25 12.96 -5.44 5.96
CA THR A 25 13.19 -6.49 6.96
C THR A 25 12.30 -7.73 6.76
N SER A 26 11.12 -7.56 6.16
CA SER A 26 10.21 -8.67 5.84
C SER A 26 10.55 -9.39 4.52
N GLY A 27 11.65 -8.99 3.85
CA GLY A 27 12.10 -9.58 2.58
C GLY A 27 11.49 -8.93 1.33
N LEU A 28 10.73 -7.84 1.50
CA LEU A 28 10.15 -7.09 0.39
C LEU A 28 10.94 -5.79 0.14
N THR A 29 11.77 -5.80 -0.90
CA THR A 29 12.54 -4.63 -1.31
C THR A 29 11.69 -3.75 -2.23
N ILE A 30 11.27 -2.59 -1.72
CA ILE A 30 10.62 -1.58 -2.57
C ILE A 30 11.72 -0.86 -3.37
N PRO A 31 11.65 -0.84 -4.70
CA PRO A 31 12.65 -0.15 -5.51
C PRO A 31 12.49 1.38 -5.41
N PRO A 32 13.56 2.16 -5.64
CA PRO A 32 13.52 3.62 -5.51
C PRO A 32 12.61 4.30 -6.53
N GLU A 33 12.29 3.63 -7.64
CA GLU A 33 11.32 4.06 -8.65
C GLU A 33 9.85 3.84 -8.23
N ALA A 34 9.62 3.20 -7.08
CA ALA A 34 8.28 2.96 -6.58
C ALA A 34 7.57 4.25 -6.20
N ARG A 35 6.34 4.39 -6.69
CA ARG A 35 5.42 5.47 -6.35
C ARG A 35 4.54 5.03 -5.20
N GLY A 36 4.81 5.63 -4.05
CA GLY A 36 4.01 5.49 -2.84
C GLY A 36 2.92 6.55 -2.73
N ALA A 37 1.77 6.15 -2.24
CA ALA A 37 0.73 7.02 -1.71
C ALA A 37 0.26 6.45 -0.37
N TYR A 38 -0.33 7.30 0.46
CA TYR A 38 -1.01 6.84 1.66
C TYR A 38 -2.36 7.53 1.78
N GLN A 39 -3.28 6.84 2.44
CA GLN A 39 -4.60 7.35 2.75
C GLN A 39 -4.93 7.01 4.20
N ASP A 40 -5.26 8.05 4.95
CA ASP A 40 -5.85 7.91 6.28
C ASP A 40 -7.33 7.57 6.12
N LEU A 41 -7.72 6.47 6.77
CA LEU A 41 -9.08 5.96 6.80
C LEU A 41 -9.61 6.22 8.21
N PRO A 42 -10.48 7.24 8.39
CA PRO A 42 -11.09 7.55 9.68
C PRO A 42 -12.16 6.51 10.00
N VAL A 43 -11.72 5.30 10.31
CA VAL A 43 -12.58 4.21 10.74
C VAL A 43 -12.72 4.29 12.24
N ASP A 44 -13.95 4.36 12.74
CA ASP A 44 -14.20 4.32 14.17
C ASP A 44 -14.16 2.86 14.68
N PRO A 45 -13.52 2.56 15.83
CA PRO A 45 -12.89 3.48 16.79
C PRO A 45 -11.38 3.70 16.60
N ILE A 46 -10.74 3.06 15.60
CA ILE A 46 -9.29 3.10 15.41
C ILE A 46 -8.97 3.64 14.01
N PRO A 47 -8.37 4.85 13.90
CA PRO A 47 -7.99 5.39 12.60
C PRO A 47 -6.93 4.49 11.97
N LEU A 48 -7.25 3.98 10.78
CA LEU A 48 -6.37 3.13 10.00
C LEU A 48 -5.65 3.97 8.95
N ARG A 49 -4.47 3.52 8.55
CA ARG A 49 -3.74 4.12 7.44
C ARG A 49 -3.38 3.04 6.44
N LEU A 50 -3.78 3.26 5.20
CA LEU A 50 -3.43 2.41 4.08
C LEU A 50 -2.31 3.08 3.29
N TYR A 51 -1.24 2.35 3.06
CA TYR A 51 -0.16 2.75 2.18
C TYR A 51 -0.24 1.90 0.93
N ALA A 52 -0.21 2.54 -0.23
CA ALA A 52 -0.15 1.89 -1.52
C ALA A 52 1.17 2.25 -2.18
N ALA A 53 1.94 1.26 -2.59
CA ALA A 53 3.16 1.45 -3.36
C ALA A 53 3.01 0.70 -4.68
N THR A 54 3.36 1.38 -5.77
CA THR A 54 3.31 0.80 -7.11
C THR A 54 4.63 0.99 -7.81
N TRP A 55 5.13 -0.03 -8.49
CA TRP A 55 6.33 0.08 -9.29
C TRP A 55 6.24 -0.80 -10.51
N PHE A 56 6.97 -0.40 -11.54
CA PHE A 56 7.05 -1.13 -12.79
C PHE A 56 8.00 -2.32 -12.65
N LEU A 57 7.67 -3.43 -13.28
CA LEU A 57 8.56 -4.56 -13.44
C LEU A 57 8.96 -4.64 -14.90
N THR A 58 10.21 -4.27 -15.20
CA THR A 58 10.83 -4.54 -16.50
C THR A 58 11.09 -6.04 -16.60
N THR A 59 10.09 -6.82 -17.00
CA THR A 59 10.32 -8.21 -17.41
C THR A 59 10.96 -8.22 -18.80
N THR A 60 11.76 -9.25 -19.08
CA THR A 60 12.43 -9.42 -20.39
C THR A 60 11.42 -9.76 -21.51
N ASP A 61 10.20 -10.11 -21.12
CA ASP A 61 9.09 -10.45 -22.02
C ASP A 61 8.35 -9.17 -22.47
N ASP A 62 7.75 -9.19 -23.66
CA ASP A 62 7.05 -8.05 -24.31
C ASP A 62 5.78 -7.59 -23.54
N SER A 63 5.54 -8.15 -22.35
CA SER A 63 4.39 -7.88 -21.49
C SER A 63 4.83 -7.12 -20.25
N PRO A 64 4.75 -5.78 -20.23
CA PRO A 64 5.11 -5.01 -19.07
C PRO A 64 4.19 -5.30 -17.88
N GLU A 65 4.80 -5.57 -16.73
CA GLU A 65 4.11 -5.88 -15.48
C GLU A 65 4.32 -4.75 -14.47
N TRP A 66 3.47 -4.69 -13.46
CA TRP A 66 3.64 -3.81 -12.32
C TRP A 66 3.23 -4.52 -11.04
N THR A 67 3.82 -4.07 -9.95
CA THR A 67 3.49 -4.55 -8.62
C THR A 67 2.67 -3.51 -7.90
N LEU A 68 1.57 -3.95 -7.28
CA LEU A 68 0.85 -3.21 -6.26
C LEU A 68 1.17 -3.81 -4.91
N LEU A 69 1.72 -3.00 -4.01
CA LEU A 69 1.87 -3.32 -2.61
C LEU A 69 0.91 -2.45 -1.80
N LEU A 70 0.07 -3.09 -1.01
CA LEU A 70 -0.78 -2.42 -0.03
C LEU A 70 -0.32 -2.80 1.37
N VAL A 71 -0.16 -1.81 2.23
CA VAL A 71 0.20 -1.99 3.64
C VAL A 71 -0.87 -1.30 4.48
N LEU A 72 -1.53 -2.05 5.33
CA LEU A 72 -2.49 -1.53 6.28
C LEU A 72 -1.84 -1.49 7.67
N GLY A 73 -1.94 -0.34 8.33
CA GLY A 73 -1.51 -0.13 9.71
C GLY A 73 -2.47 0.78 10.45
N THR A 74 -2.17 1.07 11.72
CA THR A 74 -2.85 2.11 12.48
C THR A 74 -2.15 3.45 12.28
N VAL A 75 -2.90 4.56 12.36
CA VAL A 75 -2.29 5.91 12.30
C VAL A 75 -1.28 6.13 13.43
N SER A 76 -1.56 5.56 14.61
CA SER A 76 -0.69 5.63 15.79
C SER A 76 0.57 4.76 15.70
N GLY A 77 0.67 3.86 14.71
CA GLY A 77 1.75 2.87 14.62
C GLY A 77 1.67 1.73 15.65
N GLU A 78 0.54 1.60 16.33
CA GLU A 78 0.23 0.51 17.25
C GLU A 78 -0.23 -0.75 16.50
N SER A 79 -0.29 -1.88 17.21
CA SER A 79 -0.79 -3.14 16.67
C SER A 79 -2.22 -2.99 16.14
N LEU A 80 -2.46 -3.58 14.96
CA LEU A 80 -3.80 -3.65 14.41
C LEU A 80 -4.72 -4.47 15.33
N PRO A 81 -5.99 -4.06 15.47
CA PRO A 81 -6.94 -4.81 16.26
C PRO A 81 -7.31 -6.14 15.56
N PHE A 82 -7.55 -7.17 16.37
CA PHE A 82 -8.00 -8.48 15.89
C PHE A 82 -9.25 -8.36 15.03
N GLY A 83 -9.27 -9.10 13.92
CA GLY A 83 -10.40 -9.09 12.98
C GLY A 83 -10.31 -8.02 11.89
N VAL A 84 -9.34 -7.08 11.96
CA VAL A 84 -8.98 -6.29 10.78
C VAL A 84 -8.43 -7.21 9.70
N GLY A 85 -8.79 -6.95 8.45
CA GLY A 85 -8.22 -7.66 7.31
C GLY A 85 -8.04 -6.75 6.12
N LEU A 86 -7.12 -7.14 5.24
CA LEU A 86 -6.86 -6.52 3.97
C LEU A 86 -7.10 -7.58 2.89
N GLN A 87 -7.96 -7.26 1.93
CA GLN A 87 -8.27 -8.13 0.81
C GLN A 87 -8.04 -7.40 -0.51
N VAL A 88 -7.53 -8.13 -1.49
CA VAL A 88 -7.32 -7.66 -2.85
C VAL A 88 -7.99 -8.62 -3.81
N GLN A 89 -8.73 -8.08 -4.75
CA GLN A 89 -9.46 -8.81 -5.77
C GLN A 89 -9.20 -8.20 -7.15
N VAL A 90 -9.15 -9.03 -8.18
CA VAL A 90 -9.05 -8.64 -9.60
C VAL A 90 -10.19 -9.28 -10.34
N ALA A 91 -10.91 -8.49 -11.13
CA ALA A 91 -12.02 -8.92 -11.97
C ALA A 91 -13.11 -9.73 -11.23
N GLY A 92 -13.28 -9.48 -9.92
CA GLY A 92 -14.22 -10.22 -9.06
C GLY A 92 -13.66 -11.52 -8.46
N GLU A 93 -12.40 -11.85 -8.73
CA GLU A 93 -11.66 -12.96 -8.12
C GLU A 93 -10.79 -12.44 -6.98
N LEU A 94 -10.91 -13.05 -5.80
CA LEU A 94 -10.09 -12.71 -4.63
C LEU A 94 -8.68 -13.26 -4.84
N LEU A 95 -7.69 -12.38 -5.07
CA LEU A 95 -6.30 -12.77 -5.22
C LEU A 95 -5.65 -13.10 -3.89
N ASP A 96 -5.81 -12.18 -2.94
CA ASP A 96 -5.17 -12.31 -1.63
C ASP A 96 -6.06 -11.74 -0.53
N ARG A 97 -5.99 -12.37 0.64
CA ARG A 97 -6.67 -11.91 1.84
C ARG A 97 -5.77 -12.18 3.03
N GLN A 98 -5.33 -11.12 3.67
CA GLN A 98 -4.75 -11.14 4.99
C GLN A 98 -5.75 -10.71 6.05
N SER A 99 -5.65 -11.30 7.23
CA SER A 99 -6.37 -10.88 8.42
C SER A 99 -5.45 -10.89 9.63
N VAL A 100 -5.69 -9.99 10.57
CA VAL A 100 -4.99 -9.92 11.85
C VAL A 100 -5.43 -11.10 12.71
N GLU A 101 -4.67 -12.20 12.61
CA GLU A 101 -4.83 -13.40 13.45
C GLU A 101 -4.02 -13.32 14.74
N THR A 102 -2.97 -12.50 14.76
CA THR A 102 -2.14 -12.20 15.92
C THR A 102 -1.87 -10.69 15.97
N ALA A 103 -1.47 -10.16 17.13
CA ALA A 103 -1.20 -8.73 17.29
C ALA A 103 0.01 -8.32 16.45
N VAL A 104 -0.24 -7.94 15.19
CA VAL A 104 0.76 -7.45 14.25
C VAL A 104 0.66 -5.94 14.10
N PRO A 105 1.80 -5.23 13.98
CA PRO A 105 1.81 -3.79 13.75
C PRO A 105 1.25 -3.38 12.37
N TYR A 106 1.33 -4.27 11.39
CA TYR A 106 0.90 -4.02 10.02
C TYR A 106 0.53 -5.31 9.30
N LEU A 107 -0.43 -5.21 8.38
CA LEU A 107 -0.71 -6.21 7.36
C LEU A 107 -0.18 -5.69 6.03
N TYR A 108 0.30 -6.59 5.18
CA TYR A 108 0.69 -6.20 3.83
C TYR A 108 0.29 -7.29 2.85
N VAL A 109 -0.04 -6.86 1.64
CA VAL A 109 -0.36 -7.71 0.50
C VAL A 109 0.35 -7.13 -0.70
N HIS A 110 1.00 -8.00 -1.48
CA HIS A 110 1.48 -7.62 -2.80
C HIS A 110 0.75 -8.43 -3.85
N VAL A 111 0.58 -7.83 -5.02
CA VAL A 111 0.06 -8.48 -6.20
C VAL A 111 0.82 -7.97 -7.40
N ILE A 112 1.07 -8.85 -8.37
CA ILE A 112 1.71 -8.52 -9.63
C ILE A 112 0.65 -8.65 -10.71
N GLY A 113 0.55 -7.68 -11.60
CA GLY A 113 -0.34 -7.77 -12.74
C GLY A 113 0.12 -6.95 -13.93
N ASN A 114 -0.69 -7.00 -14.99
CA ASN A 114 -0.43 -6.32 -16.24
C ASN A 114 -0.78 -4.83 -16.13
N LEU A 115 -0.18 -3.96 -16.95
CA LEU A 115 -0.47 -2.51 -16.93
C LEU A 115 -1.97 -2.17 -17.12
N ASN A 116 -2.71 -3.01 -17.85
CA ASN A 116 -4.13 -2.84 -18.13
C ASN A 116 -5.04 -3.43 -17.04
N GLU A 117 -4.46 -4.05 -16.02
CA GLU A 117 -5.18 -4.71 -14.94
C GLU A 117 -5.58 -3.72 -13.84
N GLN A 118 -6.74 -3.98 -13.24
CA GLN A 118 -7.26 -3.16 -12.15
C GLN A 118 -7.43 -4.03 -10.92
N PHE A 119 -6.87 -3.56 -9.81
CA PHE A 119 -6.96 -4.23 -8.51
C PHE A 119 -7.96 -3.49 -7.64
N TRP A 120 -9.01 -4.18 -7.22
CA TRP A 120 -9.91 -3.68 -6.19
C TRP A 120 -9.38 -4.15 -4.85
N SER A 121 -9.29 -3.26 -3.87
CA SER A 121 -8.95 -3.65 -2.51
C SER A 121 -10.07 -3.30 -1.56
N GLY A 122 -10.13 -4.04 -0.46
CA GLY A 122 -11.10 -3.82 0.60
C GLY A 122 -10.46 -4.05 1.94
N ILE A 123 -10.92 -3.31 2.93
CA ILE A 123 -10.46 -3.45 4.32
C ILE A 123 -11.63 -4.00 5.12
N ARG A 124 -11.41 -5.17 5.70
CA ARG A 124 -12.34 -5.73 6.68
C ARG A 124 -12.06 -5.10 8.03
N LEU A 125 -13.11 -4.58 8.65
CA LEU A 125 -13.09 -4.01 9.98
C LEU A 125 -13.34 -5.09 11.04
N PRO A 126 -12.92 -4.86 12.30
CA PRO A 126 -13.16 -5.81 13.38
C PRO A 126 -14.66 -5.98 13.68
N THR A 127 -15.48 -5.00 13.28
CA THR A 127 -16.96 -5.06 13.32
C THR A 127 -17.54 -6.04 12.30
N GLY A 128 -16.74 -6.51 11.33
CA GLY A 128 -17.17 -7.36 10.22
C GLY A 128 -17.57 -6.58 8.96
N GLU A 129 -17.66 -5.26 9.02
CA GLU A 129 -17.88 -4.39 7.87
C GLU A 129 -16.69 -4.45 6.90
N ILE A 130 -16.95 -4.36 5.60
CA ILE A 130 -15.90 -4.29 4.58
C ILE A 130 -15.97 -2.91 3.93
N VAL A 131 -14.90 -2.15 4.09
CA VAL A 131 -14.70 -0.86 3.43
C VAL A 131 -14.07 -1.14 2.08
N GLU A 132 -14.85 -0.99 1.01
CA GLU A 132 -14.34 -1.08 -0.36
C GLU A 132 -13.53 0.17 -0.68
N LEU A 133 -12.32 -0.02 -1.18
CA LEU A 133 -11.43 1.06 -1.60
C LEU A 133 -11.59 1.31 -3.10
N SER A 134 -11.16 2.50 -3.53
CA SER A 134 -11.06 2.82 -4.95
C SER A 134 -10.17 1.80 -5.67
N PRO A 135 -10.50 1.42 -6.92
CA PRO A 135 -9.66 0.54 -7.70
C PRO A 135 -8.30 1.16 -7.97
N PHE A 136 -7.26 0.35 -7.85
CA PHE A 136 -5.88 0.70 -8.15
C PHE A 136 -5.58 0.33 -9.59
N THR A 137 -5.17 1.33 -10.36
CA THR A 137 -4.79 1.19 -11.77
C THR A 137 -3.40 1.77 -11.97
N PHE A 138 -2.54 1.07 -12.70
CA PHE A 138 -1.25 1.62 -13.06
C PHE A 138 -1.38 2.60 -14.23
N ASN A 139 -1.05 3.87 -13.99
CA ASN A 139 -1.00 4.89 -15.04
C ASN A 139 0.46 5.10 -15.46
N VAL A 140 0.81 4.59 -16.65
CA VAL A 140 2.12 4.80 -17.28
C VAL A 140 2.36 6.26 -17.69
N ASN A 141 1.32 7.10 -17.68
CA ASN A 141 1.35 8.44 -18.28
C ASN A 141 1.72 9.58 -17.31
N ASP A 142 2.24 9.29 -16.12
CA ASP A 142 2.85 10.31 -15.27
C ASP A 142 4.37 10.27 -15.50
N SER A 143 4.79 10.87 -16.62
CA SER A 143 6.18 11.08 -17.06
C SER A 143 6.50 12.57 -17.03
#